data_AF-A0A1V5DBW7-F1
#
_entry.id   AF-A0A1V5DBW7-F1
#
_cell.length_a   1.000
_cell.length_b   1.000
_cell.length_c   1.000
_cell.angle_alpha   90.00
_cell.angle_beta   90.00
_cell.angle_gamma   90.00
#
_symmetry.space_group_name_H-M   'P 1'
#
loop_
_entity.id
_entity.type
_entity.pdbx_description
1 polymer ?
#
loop_
_entity_poly.entity_id
_entity_poly.type
_entity_poly.pdbx_seq_one_letter_code
_entity_poly.pdbx_strand_id
1 'polypeptide(L)' 'MAEQYKIDEMDAKIKQIRKTAEELQQLGGNIEAVKKNIVRLLASTKMLELNISDVKLVM' A
#
# COMPACT_ATOMS: atom_id res chain seq x y z
N MET A 1 21.72 -19.33 -1.40
CA MET A 1 20.74 -19.44 -0.31
C MET A 1 19.70 -18.37 -0.57
N ALA A 2 18.53 -18.75 -1.08
CA ALA A 2 17.46 -17.78 -1.35
C ALA A 2 17.05 -17.18 -0.01
N GLU A 3 17.15 -15.86 0.15
CA GLU A 3 16.53 -15.18 1.27
C GLU A 3 15.04 -15.54 1.25
N GLN A 4 14.56 -16.16 2.32
CA GLN A 4 13.13 -16.43 2.48
C GLN A 4 12.44 -15.07 2.63
N TYR A 5 11.94 -14.52 1.53
CA TYR A 5 11.23 -13.25 1.55
C TYR A 5 10.03 -13.34 2.51
N LYS A 6 9.86 -12.33 3.35
CA LYS A 6 8.77 -12.23 4.33
C LYS A 6 7.48 -11.73 3.68
N ILE A 7 7.00 -12.45 2.67
CA ILE A 7 5.91 -12.03 1.77
C ILE A 7 4.62 -11.70 2.55
N ASP A 8 4.27 -12.48 3.58
CA ASP A 8 3.10 -12.21 4.40
C ASP A 8 3.24 -10.97 5.28
N GLU A 9 4.43 -10.71 5.81
CA GLU A 9 4.70 -9.48 6.57
C GLU A 9 4.62 -8.25 5.64
N MET A 10 5.10 -8.36 4.41
CA MET A 10 4.99 -7.31 3.39
C MET A 10 3.53 -7.03 3.02
N ASP A 11 2.74 -8.08 2.74
CA ASP A 11 1.31 -7.97 2.43
C ASP A 11 0.55 -7.27 3.57
N ALA A 12 0.81 -7.67 4.82
CA ALA A 12 0.21 -7.05 6.00
C ALA A 12 0.58 -5.57 6.11
N LYS A 13 1.84 -5.20 5.85
CA LYS A 13 2.29 -3.80 5.89
C LYS A 13 1.70 -2.96 4.77
N ILE A 14 1.58 -3.49 3.56
CA ILE A 14 0.97 -2.79 2.43
C ILE A 14 -0.51 -2.50 2.72
N LYS A 15 -1.25 -3.48 3.25
CA LYS A 15 -2.65 -3.30 3.69
C LYS A 15 -2.77 -2.24 4.79
N GLN A 16 -1.83 -2.20 5.74
CA GLN A 16 -1.77 -1.14 6.75
C GLN A 16 -1.56 0.24 6.13
N ILE A 17 -0.64 0.38 5.17
CA ILE A 17 -0.39 1.66 4.46
C ILE A 17 -1.66 2.13 3.74
N ARG A 18 -2.36 1.23 3.04
CA ARG A 18 -3.61 1.55 2.37
C ARG A 18 -4.64 2.11 3.35
N LYS A 19 -4.88 1.39 4.45
CA LYS A 19 -5.85 1.79 5.47
C LYS A 19 -5.51 3.17 6.04
N THR A 20 -4.25 3.39 6.42
CA THR A 20 -3.78 4.68 6.94
C THR A 20 -3.94 5.80 5.91
N ALA A 21 -3.68 5.54 4.63
CA ALA A 21 -3.87 6.53 3.57
C ALA A 21 -5.34 6.91 3.36
N GLU A 22 -6.25 5.94 3.44
CA GLU A 22 -7.71 6.17 3.40
C GLU A 22 -8.18 6.97 4.64
N GLU A 23 -7.67 6.68 5.83
CA GLU A 23 -7.93 7.45 7.05
C GLU A 23 -7.42 8.89 6.94
N LEU A 24 -6.21 9.10 6.42
CA LEU A 24 -5.67 10.43 6.13
C LEU A 24 -6.54 11.20 5.13
N GLN A 25 -7.22 10.50 4.21
CA GLN A 25 -8.11 11.15 3.24
C GLN A 25 -9.32 11.75 3.92
N GLN A 26 -9.87 11.03 4.90
CA GLN A 26 -11.00 11.48 5.71
C GLN A 26 -10.62 12.64 6.63
N LEU A 27 -9.42 12.58 7.24
CA LEU A 27 -8.91 13.62 8.14
C LEU A 27 -8.46 14.89 7.41
N GLY A 28 -7.96 14.76 6.17
CA GLY A 28 -7.38 15.88 5.41
C GLY A 28 -8.37 16.96 4.96
N GLY A 29 -9.68 16.72 5.11
CA GLY A 29 -10.72 17.69 4.78
C GLY A 29 -10.61 18.22 3.35
N ASN A 30 -10.53 19.54 3.19
CA ASN A 30 -10.44 20.22 1.89
C ASN A 30 -9.03 20.67 1.49
N ILE A 31 -7.99 20.15 2.14
CA ILE A 31 -6.61 20.49 1.79
C ILE A 31 -6.22 19.80 0.48
N GLU A 32 -6.28 20.54 -0.63
CA GLU A 32 -6.06 20.01 -1.98
C GLU A 32 -4.71 19.31 -2.15
N ALA A 33 -3.65 19.86 -1.55
CA ALA A 33 -2.32 19.24 -1.57
C ALA A 33 -2.31 17.87 -0.87
N VAL A 34 -3.07 17.71 0.22
CA VAL A 34 -3.21 16.44 0.94
C VAL A 34 -3.97 15.44 0.08
N LYS A 35 -5.11 15.84 -0.52
CA LYS A 35 -5.88 14.98 -1.45
C LYS A 35 -5.02 14.44 -2.59
N LYS A 36 -4.26 15.31 -3.27
CA LYS A 36 -3.37 14.91 -4.38
C LYS A 36 -2.26 13.96 -3.94
N ASN A 37 -1.66 14.18 -2.77
CA ASN A 37 -0.62 13.29 -2.23
C ASN A 37 -1.19 11.92 -1.85
N ILE A 38 -2.38 11.87 -1.25
CA ILE A 38 -3.03 10.62 -0.89
C ILE A 38 -3.40 9.80 -2.13
N VAL A 39 -3.91 10.45 -3.18
CA VAL A 39 -4.19 9.75 -4.46
C VAL A 39 -2.91 9.10 -5.02
N ARG A 40 -1.78 9.82 -5.02
CA ARG A 40 -0.49 9.26 -5.45
C ARG A 40 -0.03 8.10 -4.57
N LEU A 41 -0.14 8.25 -3.25
CA LEU A 41 0.23 7.21 -2.28
C LEU A 41 -0.61 5.93 -2.49
N LEU A 42 -1.93 6.06 -2.67
CA LEU A 42 -2.82 4.93 -2.92
C LEU A 42 -2.51 4.22 -4.24
N ALA A 43 -2.14 4.97 -5.29
CA ALA A 43 -1.72 4.39 -6.56
C ALA A 43 -0.44 3.56 -6.41
N SER A 44 0.59 4.10 -5.74
CA SER A 44 1.83 3.35 -5.46
C SER A 44 1.58 2.14 -4.55
N THR A 45 0.71 2.30 -3.53
CA THR A 45 0.33 1.20 -2.63
C THR A 45 -0.37 0.09 -3.41
N LYS A 46 -1.25 0.43 -4.36
CA LYS A 46 -1.91 -0.56 -5.22
C LYS A 46 -0.93 -1.35 -6.07
N MET A 47 0.12 -0.71 -6.58
CA MET A 47 1.18 -1.42 -7.30
C MET A 47 1.90 -2.43 -6.42
N LEU A 48 2.21 -2.07 -5.17
CA LEU A 48 2.81 -3.00 -4.22
C LEU A 48 1.88 -4.18 -3.89
N GLU A 49 0.57 -3.94 -3.75
CA GLU A 49 -0.42 -5.01 -3.57
C GLU A 49 -0.38 -6.01 -4.74
N LEU A 50 -0.30 -5.53 -5.97
CA LEU A 50 -0.21 -6.38 -7.17
C LEU A 50 1.11 -7.16 -7.18
N ASN A 51 2.24 -6.49 -6.94
CA ASN A 51 3.55 -7.13 -6.93
C ASN A 51 3.62 -8.27 -5.90
N ILE A 52 3.07 -8.08 -4.70
CA ILE A 52 3.05 -9.13 -3.68
C ILE A 52 2.02 -10.21 -3.98
N SER A 53 0.87 -9.86 -4.55
CA SER A 53 -0.13 -10.86 -4.98
C SER A 53 0.43 -11.77 -6.07
N ASP A 54 1.14 -11.22 -7.06
CA ASP A 54 1.76 -11.98 -8.13
C ASP A 54 2.80 -12.98 -7.58
N VAL A 55 3.62 -12.53 -6.62
CA VAL A 55 4.61 -13.40 -5.95
C VAL A 55 3.92 -14.53 -5.16
N LYS A 56 2.82 -14.24 -4.45
CA LYS A 56 2.04 -15.26 -3.71
C LYS A 56 1.39 -16.32 -4.61
N LEU A 57 1.18 -16.03 -5.91
CA LEU A 57 0.58 -16.98 -6.85
C LEU A 57 1.60 -17.99 -7.42
N VAL A 58 2.90 -17.66 -7.38
CA VAL A 58 3.97 -18.46 -8.01
C VAL A 58 4.93 -19.10 -7.00
N MET A 59 4.81 -18.77 -5.72
CA MET A 59 5.51 -19.42 -4.60
C MET A 59 4.61 -20.44 -3.91
#